data_AF-A0A2S4VAX3-F1
#
_entry.id   AF-A0A2S4VAX3-F1
#
_cell.length_a   1.000
_cell.length_b   1.000
_cell.length_c   1.000
_cell.angle_alpha   90.00
_cell.angle_beta   90.00
_cell.angle_gamma   90.00
#
_symmetry.space_group_name_H-M   'P 1'
#
loop_
_entity.id
_entity.type
_entity.pdbx_description
1 polymer ?
#
loop_
_entity_poly.entity_id
_entity_poly.type
_entity_poly.pdbx_seq_one_letter_code
_entity_poly.pdbx_strand_id
1 'polypeptide(L)'
;MFDIDTITTENGAEITVCQDHQLELCNKCCMDFTEMNQEAISDTNKVKAISNANKRYTTPKGELRDPIEPGEIRVGTEVQMPDRSGRNPPRPLDGIIIGIIEETDDKSEYCGEICYLIQELVDNEMMTYPVDWVHDEWLVKLDGMFIPASQFLASAAK
;
A
#
# COMPACT_ATOMS: atom_id res chain seq x y z
N MET A 1 3.52 33.79 16.62
CA MET A 1 2.93 32.46 16.37
C MET A 1 2.80 32.40 14.86
N PHE A 2 3.47 31.46 14.22
CA PHE A 2 3.29 31.24 12.78
C PHE A 2 2.16 30.23 12.65
N ASP A 3 1.15 30.57 11.88
CA ASP A 3 -0.04 29.74 11.75
C ASP A 3 0.11 28.77 10.56
N ILE A 4 -0.54 27.63 10.70
CA ILE A 4 -0.59 26.56 9.70
C ILE A 4 -1.98 26.52 9.08
N ASP A 5 -2.05 26.08 7.84
CA ASP A 5 -3.30 25.91 7.10
C ASP A 5 -3.32 24.55 6.41
N THR A 6 -4.50 24.09 6.02
CA THR A 6 -4.69 22.80 5.33
C THR A 6 -5.31 23.06 3.96
N ILE A 7 -4.69 22.52 2.90
CA ILE A 7 -5.22 22.58 1.53
C ILE A 7 -5.45 21.18 0.97
N THR A 8 -6.45 21.05 0.09
CA THR A 8 -6.74 19.79 -0.60
C THR A 8 -6.07 19.79 -1.98
N THR A 9 -5.26 18.78 -2.24
CA THR A 9 -4.59 18.57 -3.55
C THR A 9 -5.59 18.10 -4.61
N GLU A 10 -5.19 18.11 -5.89
CA GLU A 10 -5.99 17.56 -7.00
C GLU A 10 -6.31 16.06 -6.80
N ASN A 11 -5.41 15.35 -6.11
CA ASN A 11 -5.59 13.96 -5.74
C ASN A 11 -6.47 13.79 -4.49
N GLY A 12 -7.02 14.85 -3.91
CA GLY A 12 -7.91 14.81 -2.76
C GLY A 12 -7.20 14.65 -1.42
N ALA A 13 -5.86 14.62 -1.40
CA ALA A 13 -5.08 14.54 -0.18
C ALA A 13 -5.12 15.91 0.53
N GLU A 14 -5.35 15.90 1.84
CA GLU A 14 -5.22 17.08 2.68
C GLU A 14 -3.76 17.24 3.12
N ILE A 15 -3.15 18.37 2.76
CA ILE A 15 -1.75 18.67 3.08
C ILE A 15 -1.65 19.93 3.93
N THR A 16 -0.67 19.97 4.82
CA THR A 16 -0.40 21.11 5.70
C THR A 16 0.59 22.06 5.05
N VAL A 17 0.28 23.35 5.08
CA VAL A 17 1.13 24.41 4.53
C VAL A 17 1.31 25.54 5.53
N CYS A 18 2.36 26.33 5.36
CA CYS A 18 2.47 27.62 6.05
C CYS A 18 1.33 28.53 5.60
N GLN A 19 0.49 29.04 6.52
CA GLN A 19 -0.70 29.81 6.17
C GLN A 19 -0.38 31.07 5.34
N ASP A 20 0.66 31.80 5.72
CA ASP A 20 1.00 33.09 5.09
C ASP A 20 1.56 32.95 3.67
N HIS A 21 2.24 31.82 3.39
CA HIS A 21 3.00 31.64 2.16
C HIS A 21 2.46 30.52 1.28
N GLN A 22 1.59 29.67 1.84
CA GLN A 22 0.98 28.52 1.18
C GLN A 22 2.06 27.59 0.60
N LEU A 23 3.13 27.36 1.37
CA LEU A 23 4.25 26.50 1.04
C LEU A 23 4.37 25.38 2.07
N GLU A 24 4.63 24.16 1.58
CA GLU A 24 4.95 22.98 2.40
C GLU A 24 6.31 23.14 3.09
N LEU A 25 7.31 23.62 2.33
CA LEU A 25 8.61 24.06 2.85
C LEU A 25 8.67 25.59 2.80
N CYS A 26 8.57 26.22 3.97
CA CYS A 26 8.63 27.66 4.10
C CYS A 26 9.91 28.11 4.82
N ASN A 27 10.94 28.44 4.04
CA ASN A 27 12.20 28.97 4.56
C ASN A 27 12.06 30.30 5.31
N LYS A 28 10.98 31.07 5.07
CA LYS A 28 10.71 32.33 5.78
C LYS A 28 10.19 32.11 7.20
N CYS A 29 9.37 31.08 7.39
CA CYS A 29 8.77 30.73 8.67
C CYS A 29 9.49 29.56 9.37
N CYS A 30 10.54 29.03 8.74
CA CYS A 30 11.30 27.85 9.19
C CYS A 30 10.39 26.64 9.45
N MET A 31 9.44 26.40 8.56
CA MET A 31 8.50 25.28 8.62
C MET A 31 8.78 24.33 7.46
N ASP A 32 8.73 23.03 7.75
CA ASP A 32 8.86 21.97 6.76
C ASP A 32 7.82 20.89 7.06
N PHE A 33 6.82 20.79 6.18
CA PHE A 33 5.77 19.78 6.22
C PHE A 33 5.92 18.74 5.10
N THR A 34 7.00 18.82 4.32
CA THR A 34 7.15 18.07 3.06
C THR A 34 7.02 16.56 3.29
N GLU A 35 7.65 16.03 4.33
CA GLU A 35 7.60 14.60 4.65
C GLU A 35 6.20 14.13 5.05
N MET A 36 5.54 14.85 5.96
CA MET A 36 4.19 14.52 6.42
C MET A 36 3.16 14.62 5.28
N ASN A 37 3.28 15.64 4.43
CA ASN A 37 2.39 15.80 3.28
C ASN A 37 2.60 14.72 2.23
N GLN A 38 3.85 14.31 2.01
CA GLN A 38 4.17 13.22 1.10
C GLN A 38 3.53 11.90 1.56
N GLU A 39 3.56 11.61 2.87
CA GLU A 39 2.86 10.47 3.45
C GLU A 39 1.34 10.56 3.24
N ALA A 40 0.73 11.71 3.52
CA ALA A 40 -0.71 11.93 3.31
C ALA A 40 -1.13 11.79 1.83
N ILE A 41 -0.30 12.27 0.91
CA ILE A 41 -0.49 12.09 -0.54
C ILE A 41 -0.38 10.61 -0.92
N SER A 42 0.64 9.92 -0.43
CA SER A 42 0.86 8.48 -0.67
C SER A 42 -0.36 7.66 -0.21
N ASP A 43 -0.85 7.89 0.99
CA ASP A 43 -2.02 7.19 1.54
C ASP A 43 -3.28 7.48 0.74
N THR A 44 -3.51 8.73 0.36
CA THR A 44 -4.66 9.09 -0.47
C THR A 44 -4.59 8.43 -1.85
N ASN A 45 -3.39 8.35 -2.44
CA ASN A 45 -3.16 7.67 -3.70
C ASN A 45 -3.43 6.16 -3.58
N LYS A 46 -2.99 5.51 -2.49
CA LYS A 46 -3.29 4.10 -2.19
C LYS A 46 -4.81 3.88 -2.09
N VAL A 47 -5.53 4.72 -1.35
CA VAL A 47 -6.99 4.63 -1.23
C VAL A 47 -7.71 4.83 -2.57
N LYS A 48 -7.29 5.82 -3.35
CA LYS A 48 -7.82 6.04 -4.71
C LYS A 48 -7.54 4.85 -5.62
N ALA A 49 -6.33 4.29 -5.56
CA ALA A 49 -5.96 3.10 -6.32
C ALA A 49 -6.88 1.91 -5.98
N ILE A 50 -7.21 1.66 -4.71
CA ILE A 50 -8.20 0.62 -4.31
C ILE A 50 -9.57 0.88 -4.93
N SER A 51 -10.07 2.12 -4.83
CA SER A 51 -11.40 2.47 -5.35
C SER A 51 -11.54 2.22 -6.85
N ASN A 52 -10.43 2.33 -7.58
CA ASN A 52 -10.34 2.09 -9.02
C ASN A 52 -10.02 0.61 -9.35
N ALA A 53 -9.14 -0.03 -8.57
CA ALA A 53 -8.65 -1.40 -8.77
C ALA A 53 -9.75 -2.47 -8.60
N ASN A 54 -10.80 -2.18 -7.81
CA ASN A 54 -11.99 -3.04 -7.71
C ASN A 54 -12.76 -3.22 -9.03
N LYS A 55 -12.35 -2.59 -10.15
CA LYS A 55 -12.97 -2.75 -11.47
C LYS A 55 -12.04 -3.23 -12.60
N ARG A 56 -10.71 -3.03 -12.49
CA ARG A 56 -9.59 -3.45 -13.38
C ARG A 56 -8.35 -2.65 -12.93
N TYR A 57 -7.17 -3.26 -12.83
CA TYR A 57 -5.94 -2.50 -12.60
C TYR A 57 -5.44 -1.94 -13.93
N THR A 58 -4.94 -0.69 -13.94
CA THR A 58 -4.34 -0.05 -15.12
C THR A 58 -2.84 0.06 -14.91
N THR A 59 -2.04 -0.46 -15.83
CA THR A 59 -0.57 -0.32 -15.81
C THR A 59 -0.17 1.15 -15.98
N PRO A 60 1.09 1.54 -15.70
CA PRO A 60 1.58 2.91 -15.97
C PRO A 60 1.46 3.35 -17.44
N LYS A 61 1.20 2.42 -18.37
CA LYS A 61 0.90 2.72 -19.79
C LYS A 61 -0.59 2.94 -20.06
N GLY A 62 -1.44 2.94 -19.04
CA GLY A 62 -2.90 3.04 -19.18
C GLY A 62 -3.56 1.79 -19.75
N GLU A 63 -2.88 0.65 -19.72
CA GLU A 63 -3.42 -0.61 -20.22
C GLU A 63 -4.26 -1.29 -19.14
N LEU A 64 -5.50 -1.65 -19.46
CA LEU A 64 -6.36 -2.43 -18.59
C LEU A 64 -5.79 -3.86 -18.48
N ARG A 65 -5.27 -4.22 -17.30
CA ARG A 65 -4.85 -5.58 -16.97
C ARG A 65 -6.00 -6.29 -16.27
N ASP A 66 -6.23 -7.56 -16.61
CA ASP A 66 -7.10 -8.39 -15.79
C ASP A 66 -6.45 -8.54 -14.40
N PRO A 67 -7.21 -8.50 -13.30
CA PRO A 67 -6.63 -8.32 -11.95
C PRO A 67 -5.81 -9.50 -11.43
N ILE A 68 -5.72 -10.61 -12.18
CA ILE A 68 -5.11 -11.86 -11.74
C ILE A 68 -4.48 -12.55 -12.94
N GLU A 69 -3.17 -12.44 -13.03
CA GLU A 69 -2.38 -13.34 -13.86
C GLU A 69 -2.14 -14.68 -13.15
N PRO A 70 -1.86 -15.76 -13.90
CA PRO A 70 -1.46 -17.03 -13.31
C PRO A 70 -0.25 -16.83 -12.39
N GLY A 71 -0.41 -17.12 -11.10
CA GLY A 71 0.64 -16.90 -10.09
C GLY A 71 0.34 -15.74 -9.13
N GLU A 72 -0.72 -14.96 -9.36
CA GLU A 72 -1.12 -13.87 -8.46
C GLU A 72 -2.21 -14.30 -7.45
N ILE A 73 -2.17 -13.70 -6.25
CA ILE A 73 -3.16 -13.89 -5.18
C ILE A 73 -4.27 -12.85 -5.35
N ARG A 74 -5.52 -13.30 -5.20
CA ARG A 74 -6.71 -12.48 -5.43
C ARG A 74 -6.90 -11.42 -4.33
N VAL A 75 -7.41 -10.24 -4.71
CA VAL A 75 -7.93 -9.24 -3.76
C VAL A 75 -9.06 -9.83 -2.91
N GLY A 76 -9.04 -9.56 -1.62
CA GLY A 76 -9.94 -10.12 -0.61
C GLY A 76 -9.39 -11.39 0.06
N THR A 77 -8.25 -11.91 -0.40
CA THR A 77 -7.59 -13.04 0.24
C THR A 77 -6.90 -12.59 1.53
N GLU A 78 -7.20 -13.29 2.63
CA GLU A 78 -6.49 -13.15 3.90
C GLU A 78 -5.12 -13.82 3.82
N VAL A 79 -4.11 -13.12 4.31
CA VAL A 79 -2.71 -13.54 4.32
C VAL A 79 -2.13 -13.38 5.72
N GLN A 80 -1.18 -14.25 6.06
CA GLN A 80 -0.35 -14.13 7.25
C GLN A 80 1.10 -14.02 6.83
N MET A 81 1.74 -12.92 7.25
CA MET A 81 3.09 -12.53 6.87
C MET A 81 4.04 -12.66 8.07
N PRO A 82 5.33 -12.92 7.83
CA PRO A 82 6.32 -12.99 8.89
C PRO A 82 6.51 -11.62 9.57
N ASP A 83 6.63 -11.64 10.90
CA ASP A 83 6.96 -10.46 11.70
C ASP A 83 8.44 -10.08 11.50
N ARG A 84 8.69 -8.99 10.78
CA ARG A 84 10.04 -8.45 10.59
C ARG A 84 10.43 -7.38 11.61
N SER A 85 9.59 -7.11 12.61
CA SER A 85 9.85 -6.06 13.61
C SER A 85 10.93 -6.41 14.64
N GLY A 86 11.43 -7.66 14.65
CA GLY A 86 12.44 -8.13 15.60
C GLY A 86 11.91 -8.41 17.01
N ARG A 87 10.58 -8.41 17.20
CA ARG A 87 9.94 -8.82 18.46
C ARG A 87 10.21 -10.29 18.76
N ASN A 88 10.26 -10.63 20.06
CA ASN A 88 10.43 -12.00 20.51
C ASN A 88 9.40 -12.35 21.62
N PRO A 89 8.45 -13.27 21.38
CA PRO A 89 8.29 -14.04 20.14
C PRO A 89 7.79 -13.17 18.97
N PRO A 90 8.17 -13.50 17.72
CA PRO A 90 7.61 -12.85 16.54
C PRO A 90 6.11 -13.10 16.50
N ARG A 91 5.33 -12.06 16.19
CA ARG A 91 3.88 -12.14 16.05
C ARG A 91 3.52 -12.00 14.57
N PRO A 92 3.07 -13.07 13.90
CA PRO A 92 2.67 -13.00 12.50
C PRO A 92 1.69 -11.85 12.25
N LEU A 93 1.87 -11.17 11.13
CA LEU A 93 1.03 -10.05 10.72
C LEU A 93 -0.11 -10.61 9.86
N ASP A 94 -1.32 -10.60 10.42
CA ASP A 94 -2.53 -11.01 9.72
C ASP A 94 -3.08 -9.82 8.93
N GLY A 95 -3.26 -10.00 7.63
CA GLY A 95 -3.73 -8.95 6.73
C GLY A 95 -4.71 -9.47 5.69
N ILE A 96 -5.31 -8.54 4.96
CA ILE A 96 -6.14 -8.82 3.79
C ILE A 96 -5.62 -8.03 2.60
N ILE A 97 -5.47 -8.69 1.45
CA ILE A 97 -5.12 -8.01 0.20
C ILE A 97 -6.31 -7.17 -0.21
N ILE A 98 -6.16 -5.85 -0.21
CA ILE A 98 -7.24 -4.90 -0.54
C ILE A 98 -7.07 -4.30 -1.94
N GLY A 99 -5.92 -4.48 -2.57
CA GLY A 99 -5.67 -4.04 -3.92
C GLY A 99 -4.34 -4.52 -4.47
N ILE A 100 -4.15 -4.28 -5.76
CA ILE A 100 -2.86 -4.38 -6.44
C ILE A 100 -2.60 -3.00 -7.03
N ILE A 101 -1.45 -2.42 -6.70
CA ILE A 101 -1.09 -1.05 -7.05
C ILE A 101 0.33 -1.01 -7.60
N GLU A 102 0.68 0.05 -8.31
CA GLU A 102 2.09 0.42 -8.49
C GLU A 102 2.49 1.27 -7.28
N GLU A 103 3.61 0.94 -6.64
CA GLU A 103 4.13 1.76 -5.54
C GLU A 103 4.72 3.05 -6.12
N THR A 104 4.19 4.20 -5.69
CA THR A 104 4.59 5.52 -6.21
C THR A 104 5.38 6.34 -5.20
N ASP A 105 5.50 5.85 -3.97
CA ASP A 105 6.30 6.51 -2.94
C ASP A 105 7.79 6.36 -3.25
N ASP A 106 8.46 7.45 -3.58
CA ASP A 106 9.89 7.48 -3.94
C ASP A 106 10.82 7.13 -2.78
N LYS A 107 10.31 7.13 -1.54
CA LYS A 107 11.03 6.67 -0.35
C LYS A 107 10.86 5.17 -0.10
N SER A 108 9.90 4.52 -0.75
CA SER A 108 9.68 3.08 -0.63
C SER A 108 10.78 2.31 -1.36
N GLU A 109 11.24 1.20 -0.76
CA GLU A 109 12.16 0.26 -1.40
C GLU A 109 11.56 -0.38 -2.67
N TYR A 110 10.25 -0.25 -2.85
CA TYR A 110 9.48 -0.86 -3.94
C TYR A 110 8.97 0.17 -4.95
N CYS A 111 9.45 1.42 -4.92
CA CYS A 111 9.00 2.45 -5.85
C CYS A 111 9.11 2.00 -7.33
N GLY A 112 7.99 2.06 -8.05
CA GLY A 112 7.85 1.64 -9.45
C GLY A 112 7.50 0.16 -9.64
N GLU A 113 7.46 -0.63 -8.56
CA GLU A 113 7.08 -2.05 -8.60
C GLU A 113 5.56 -2.24 -8.47
N ILE A 114 5.08 -3.36 -9.00
CA ILE A 114 3.70 -3.80 -8.80
C ILE A 114 3.61 -4.50 -7.45
N CYS A 115 2.79 -3.98 -6.56
CA CYS A 115 2.67 -4.41 -5.17
C CYS A 115 1.24 -4.83 -4.81
N TYR A 116 1.11 -5.83 -3.95
CA TYR A 116 -0.09 -6.02 -3.16
C TYR A 116 -0.19 -4.88 -2.14
N LEU A 117 -1.35 -4.23 -2.10
CA LEU A 117 -1.72 -3.37 -0.99
C LEU A 117 -2.47 -4.21 0.04
N ILE A 118 -1.96 -4.23 1.25
CA ILE A 118 -2.44 -5.09 2.33
C ILE A 118 -2.85 -4.21 3.49
N GLN A 119 -4.02 -4.49 4.05
CA GLN A 119 -4.48 -3.91 5.29
C GLN A 119 -4.24 -4.89 6.42
N GLU A 120 -3.45 -4.49 7.43
CA GLU A 120 -3.29 -5.26 8.65
C GLU A 120 -4.59 -5.27 9.45
N LEU A 121 -5.03 -6.45 9.91
CA LEU A 121 -6.32 -6.62 10.57
C LEU A 121 -6.36 -6.09 12.01
N VAL A 122 -5.20 -5.83 12.63
CA VAL A 122 -5.10 -5.38 14.03
C VAL A 122 -5.17 -3.86 14.10
N ASP A 123 -4.23 -3.18 13.45
CA ASP A 123 -4.05 -1.73 13.57
C ASP A 123 -4.60 -0.96 12.34
N ASN A 124 -5.15 -1.66 11.35
CA ASN A 124 -5.62 -1.12 10.06
C ASN A 124 -4.54 -0.39 9.24
N GLU A 125 -3.27 -0.61 9.57
CA GLU A 125 -2.14 -0.07 8.81
C GLU A 125 -2.14 -0.63 7.39
N MET A 126 -1.77 0.23 6.43
CA MET A 126 -1.64 -0.14 5.03
C MET A 126 -0.18 -0.35 4.69
N MET A 127 0.11 -1.46 4.04
CA MET A 127 1.47 -1.80 3.61
C MET A 127 1.49 -2.31 2.18
N THR A 128 2.62 -2.12 1.51
CA THR A 128 2.86 -2.54 0.14
C THR A 128 3.94 -3.61 0.10
N TYR A 129 3.72 -4.65 -0.70
CA TYR A 129 4.69 -5.72 -0.94
C TYR A 129 4.72 -6.13 -2.42
N PRO A 130 5.89 -6.25 -3.06
CA PRO A 130 6.01 -6.59 -4.47
C PRO A 130 5.36 -7.93 -4.79
N VAL A 131 4.54 -7.98 -5.84
CA VAL A 131 3.82 -9.20 -6.24
C VAL A 131 4.78 -10.37 -6.45
N ASP A 132 5.94 -10.13 -7.07
CA ASP A 132 6.93 -11.15 -7.42
C ASP A 132 7.69 -11.75 -6.23
N TRP A 133 7.69 -11.09 -5.06
CA TRP A 133 8.50 -11.49 -3.90
C TRP A 133 7.71 -12.28 -2.84
N VAL A 134 6.39 -12.36 -3.00
CA VAL A 134 5.44 -12.60 -1.90
C VAL A 134 5.17 -14.09 -1.60
N HIS A 135 5.82 -15.02 -2.29
CA HIS A 135 5.28 -16.37 -2.40
C HIS A 135 5.85 -17.44 -1.45
N ASP A 136 7.05 -17.24 -0.89
CA ASP A 136 7.73 -18.34 -0.19
C ASP A 136 7.52 -18.35 1.33
N GLU A 137 7.36 -17.17 1.94
CA GLU A 137 7.27 -17.03 3.41
C GLU A 137 5.84 -16.76 3.91
N TRP A 138 4.88 -16.61 3.00
CA TRP A 138 3.50 -16.21 3.35
C TRP A 138 2.58 -17.41 3.48
N LEU A 139 1.63 -17.29 4.39
CA LEU A 139 0.49 -18.19 4.46
C LEU A 139 -0.75 -17.50 3.90
N VAL A 140 -1.54 -18.24 3.14
CA VAL A 140 -2.78 -17.80 2.52
C VAL A 140 -3.93 -18.57 3.13
N LYS A 141 -5.00 -17.89 3.51
CA LYS A 141 -6.20 -18.53 4.05
C LYS A 141 -7.03 -19.12 2.91
N LEU A 142 -7.18 -20.44 2.92
CA LEU A 142 -8.06 -21.21 2.03
C LEU A 142 -8.95 -22.12 2.89
N ASP A 143 -10.27 -22.03 2.70
CA ASP A 143 -11.26 -22.83 3.44
C ASP A 143 -11.11 -22.76 4.97
N GLY A 144 -10.70 -21.60 5.49
CA GLY A 144 -10.50 -21.36 6.92
C GLY A 144 -9.16 -21.87 7.49
N MET A 145 -8.30 -22.43 6.65
CA MET A 145 -6.95 -22.87 7.02
C MET A 145 -5.88 -22.04 6.31
N PHE A 146 -4.80 -21.73 7.02
CA PHE A 146 -3.64 -21.08 6.43
C PHE A 146 -2.71 -22.13 5.80
N ILE A 147 -2.43 -21.99 4.50
CA ILE A 147 -1.51 -22.84 3.73
C ILE A 147 -0.40 -21.99 3.10
N PRO A 148 0.79 -22.54 2.82
CA PRO A 148 1.84 -21.79 2.13
C PRO A 148 1.36 -21.19 0.80
N ALA A 149 1.73 -19.94 0.52
CA ALA A 149 1.35 -19.25 -0.72
C ALA A 149 1.80 -20.02 -1.97
N SER A 150 3.00 -20.61 -1.94
CA SER A 150 3.50 -21.52 -3.00
C SER A 150 2.57 -22.71 -3.27
N GLN A 151 1.97 -23.30 -2.23
CA GLN A 151 0.99 -24.38 -2.37
C GLN A 151 -0.35 -23.86 -2.91
N PHE A 152 -0.80 -22.70 -2.44
CA PHE A 152 -2.02 -22.04 -2.92
C PHE A 152 -1.95 -21.76 -4.42
N LEU A 153 -0.85 -21.16 -4.90
CA LEU A 153 -0.67 -20.82 -6.31
C LEU A 153 -0.52 -22.04 -7.21
N ALA A 154 0.16 -23.10 -6.76
CA ALA A 154 0.24 -24.37 -7.49
C ALA A 154 -1.14 -25.04 -7.66
N SER A 155 -2.07 -24.81 -6.74
CA SER A 155 -3.44 -25.34 -6.81
C SER A 155 -4.35 -24.55 -7.76
N ALA A 156 -4.07 -23.25 -7.95
CA ALA A 156 -4.84 -22.37 -8.83
C ALA A 156 -4.44 -22.47 -10.32
N ALA A 157 -3.28 -23.07 -10.62
CA ALA A 157 -2.76 -23.23 -11.98
C ALA A 157 -3.25 -24.51 -12.72
N LYS A 158 -4.19 -25.26 -12.14
CA LYS A 158 -4.80 -26.47 -12.73
C LYS A 158 -6.19 -26.17 -13.28
#